data_AF-A0A1J5QG52-F1
#
_entry.id   AF-A0A1J5QG52-F1
#
_cell.length_a   1.000
_cell.length_b   1.000
_cell.length_c   1.000
_cell.angle_alpha   90.00
_cell.angle_beta   90.00
_cell.angle_gamma   90.00
#
_symmetry.space_group_name_H-M   'P 1'
#
loop_
_entity.id
_entity.type
_entity.pdbx_description
1 polymer ?
#
loop_
_entity_poly.entity_id
_entity_poly.type
_entity_poly.pdbx_seq_one_letter_code
_entity_poly.pdbx_strand_id
1 'polypeptide(L)' 'MHIRLNIDDAFMRDLQDKVGGTTPVADLARDAFAVLRWTVDEVARGRVVLSADCRGCELHRLVMPTLDRVEARARASEHG' A
#
# COMPACT_ATOMS: atom_id res chain seq x y z
N MET A 1 -9.71 -16.84 3.40
CA MET A 1 -9.74 -15.71 4.35
C MET A 1 -10.60 -14.61 3.75
N HIS A 2 -11.75 -14.30 4.36
CA HIS A 2 -12.61 -13.19 3.94
C HIS A 2 -12.38 -12.01 4.88
N ILE A 3 -11.86 -10.90 4.37
CA ILE A 3 -11.71 -9.65 5.11
C ILE A 3 -12.86 -8.74 4.67
N ARG A 4 -13.61 -8.20 5.63
CA ARG A 4 -14.59 -7.15 5.38
C ARG A 4 -13.94 -5.81 5.71
N LEU A 5 -13.92 -4.92 4.73
CA LEU A 5 -13.35 -3.59 4.85
C LEU A 5 -14.48 -2.59 4.61
N ASN A 6 -14.56 -1.59 5.46
CA ASN A 6 -15.39 -0.42 5.21
C ASN A 6 -14.47 0.67 4.68
N ILE A 7 -14.58 0.95 3.38
CA ILE A 7 -13.78 1.98 2.70
C ILE A 7 -14.77 3.01 2.19
N ASP A 8 -14.42 4.29 2.37
CA ASP A 8 -15.25 5.39 1.89
C ASP A 8 -15.48 5.30 0.37
N ASP A 9 -16.75 5.37 -0.04
CA ASP A 9 -17.12 5.21 -1.46
C ASP A 9 -16.59 6.36 -2.32
N ALA A 10 -16.46 7.58 -1.77
CA ALA A 10 -15.94 8.71 -2.53
C ALA A 10 -14.44 8.55 -2.78
N PHE A 11 -13.69 8.07 -1.79
CA PHE A 11 -12.30 7.67 -1.96
C PHE A 11 -12.14 6.58 -3.03
N MET A 12 -12.98 5.52 -3.00
CA MET A 12 -12.87 4.46 -4.00
C MET A 12 -13.21 4.93 -5.41
N ARG A 13 -14.18 5.84 -5.56
CA ARG A 13 -14.49 6.47 -6.86
C ARG A 13 -13.32 7.30 -7.38
N ASP A 14 -12.73 8.16 -6.55
CA ASP A 14 -11.55 8.95 -6.93
C ASP A 14 -10.36 8.06 -7.32
N LEU A 15 -10.12 6.97 -6.57
CA LEU A 15 -9.08 6.02 -6.93
C LEU A 15 -9.38 5.29 -8.24
N GLN A 16 -10.64 4.89 -8.46
CA GLN A 16 -11.10 4.24 -9.69
C GLN A 16 -10.86 5.15 -10.91
N ASP A 17 -11.20 6.43 -10.80
CA ASP A 17 -10.99 7.42 -11.85
C ASP A 17 -9.50 7.57 -12.19
N LYS A 18 -8.63 7.61 -11.16
CA LYS A 18 -7.17 7.71 -11.33
C LYS A 18 -6.55 6.50 -12.02
N VAL A 19 -7.16 5.32 -11.92
CA VAL A 19 -6.64 4.09 -12.54
C VAL A 19 -7.31 3.73 -13.87
N GLY A 20 -8.18 4.59 -14.41
CA GLY A 20 -8.81 4.38 -15.72
C GLY A 20 -10.31 4.07 -15.71
N GLY A 21 -11.01 4.34 -14.59
CA GLY A 21 -12.47 4.51 -14.49
C GLY A 21 -13.35 3.27 -14.69
N THR A 22 -12.79 2.15 -15.18
CA THR A 22 -13.56 0.95 -15.56
C THR A 22 -13.25 -0.27 -14.68
N THR A 23 -12.19 -0.23 -13.88
CA THR A 23 -11.78 -1.33 -13.00
C THR A 23 -12.77 -1.49 -11.84
N PRO A 24 -13.31 -2.69 -11.56
CA PRO A 24 -14.17 -2.92 -10.41
C PRO A 24 -13.47 -2.56 -9.08
N VAL A 25 -14.21 -1.94 -8.15
CA VAL A 25 -13.73 -1.53 -6.81
C VAL A 25 -13.07 -2.69 -6.05
N ALA A 26 -13.62 -3.90 -6.15
CA ALA A 26 -13.07 -5.07 -5.49
C ALA A 26 -11.71 -5.51 -6.05
N ASP A 27 -11.51 -5.37 -7.35
CA ASP A 27 -10.24 -5.69 -8.01
C ASP A 27 -9.19 -4.63 -7.67
N LEU A 28 -9.59 -3.35 -7.67
CA LEU A 28 -8.75 -2.24 -7.23
C LEU A 28 -8.26 -2.41 -5.79
N ALA A 29 -9.16 -2.80 -4.88
CA ALA A 29 -8.79 -3.12 -3.51
C ALA A 29 -7.83 -4.31 -3.44
N ARG A 30 -8.10 -5.39 -4.19
CA ARG A 30 -7.24 -6.59 -4.24
C ARG A 30 -5.82 -6.21 -4.69
N ASP A 31 -5.69 -5.42 -5.74
CA ASP A 31 -4.41 -5.00 -6.29
C ASP A 31 -3.65 -4.08 -5.31
N ALA A 32 -4.35 -3.13 -4.69
CA ALA A 32 -3.77 -2.28 -3.65
C ALA A 32 -3.22 -3.11 -2.48
N PHE A 33 -3.95 -4.13 -2.03
CA PHE A 33 -3.46 -5.04 -0.98
C PHE A 33 -2.31 -5.92 -1.43
N ALA A 34 -2.28 -6.35 -2.70
CA ALA A 34 -1.17 -7.11 -3.24
C ALA A 34 0.12 -6.27 -3.25
N VAL A 35 0.04 -5.02 -3.72
CA VAL A 35 1.17 -4.07 -3.71
C VAL A 35 1.62 -3.78 -2.28
N LEU A 36 0.68 -3.56 -1.36
CA LEU A 36 0.98 -3.36 0.05
C LEU A 36 1.72 -4.55 0.65
N ARG A 37 1.18 -5.76 0.47
CA ARG A 37 1.80 -6.99 0.99
C ARG A 37 3.21 -7.17 0.45
N TRP A 38 3.38 -7.03 -0.87
CA TRP A 38 4.70 -7.11 -1.49
C TRP A 38 5.66 -6.07 -0.90
N THR A 39 5.22 -4.81 -0.77
CA THR A 39 6.03 -3.73 -0.19
C THR A 39 6.49 -4.07 1.23
N VAL A 40 5.59 -4.59 2.07
CA VAL A 40 5.91 -5.02 3.43
C VAL A 40 6.98 -6.12 3.41
N ASP A 41 6.82 -7.14 2.57
CA ASP A 41 7.76 -8.25 2.46
C ASP A 41 9.15 -7.79 2.00
N GLU A 42 9.23 -6.82 1.08
CA GLU A 42 10.49 -6.26 0.60
C GLU A 42 11.19 -5.42 1.67
N VAL A 43 10.44 -4.58 2.40
CA VAL A 43 10.97 -3.78 3.52
C VAL A 43 11.48 -4.68 4.64
N ALA A 44 10.74 -5.75 4.99
CA ALA A 44 11.16 -6.73 6.00
C ALA A 44 12.48 -7.44 5.63
N ARG A 45 12.83 -7.47 4.34
CA ARG A 45 14.10 -7.99 3.82
C ARG A 45 15.21 -6.93 3.75
N GLY A 46 14.98 -5.74 4.29
CA GLY A 46 15.93 -4.62 4.28
C GLY A 46 16.03 -3.91 2.93
N ARG A 47 15.07 -4.10 2.03
CA ARG A 47 15.07 -3.44 0.71
C ARG A 47 14.23 -2.16 0.73
N VAL A 48 14.60 -1.22 -0.15
CA VAL A 48 13.87 0.04 -0.33
C VAL A 48 13.05 -0.05 -1.60
N VAL A 49 11.74 0.23 -1.48
CA VAL A 49 10.84 0.30 -2.63
C VAL A 49 10.75 1.73 -3.12
N LEU A 50 11.04 1.92 -4.41
CA LEU A 50 10.98 3.21 -5.11
C LEU A 50 9.98 3.09 -6.27
N SER A 51 9.18 4.11 -6.49
CA SER A 51 8.43 4.32 -7.73
C SER A 51 9.21 5.30 -8.61
N ALA A 52 9.21 5.08 -9.92
CA ALA A 52 9.81 5.99 -10.88
C ALA A 52 8.88 6.24 -12.06
N ASP A 53 9.11 7.33 -12.80
CA ASP A 53 8.55 7.46 -14.14
C ASP A 53 9.10 6.37 -15.09
N CYS A 54 8.54 6.28 -16.30
CA CYS A 54 8.95 5.27 -17.29
C CYS A 54 10.41 5.41 -17.77
N ARG A 55 11.10 6.49 -17.40
CA ARG A 55 12.50 6.75 -17.72
C ARG A 55 13.44 6.50 -16.54
N GLY A 56 12.91 6.21 -15.35
CA GLY A 56 13.69 5.99 -14.14
C GLY A 56 14.27 7.27 -13.52
N CYS A 57 13.82 8.45 -13.96
CA CYS A 57 14.42 9.74 -13.56
C CYS A 57 13.74 10.32 -12.30
N GLU A 58 12.42 10.18 -12.19
CA GLU A 58 11.62 10.73 -11.09
C GLU A 58 11.44 9.70 -9.97
N LEU A 59 12.52 9.40 -9.24
CA LEU A 59 12.49 8.42 -8.14
C LEU A 59 11.79 9.01 -6.92
N HIS A 60 10.65 8.42 -6.56
CA HIS A 60 9.95 8.67 -5.30
C HIS A 60 10.03 7.42 -4.44
N ARG A 61 10.39 7.59 -3.17
CA ARG A 61 10.28 6.48 -2.22
C ARG A 61 8.80 6.19 -2.00
N LEU A 62 8.41 4.92 -2.10
CA LEU A 62 7.08 4.50 -1.69
C LEU A 62 7.04 4.51 -0.16
N VAL A 63 6.95 5.70 0.43
CA VAL A 63 6.94 5.87 1.88
C VAL A 63 5.61 5.39 2.41
N MET A 64 5.66 4.46 3.36
CA MET A 64 4.49 4.02 4.10
C MET A 64 4.64 4.43 5.57
N PRO A 65 4.24 5.66 5.95
CA PRO A 65 4.29 6.10 7.35
C PRO A 65 3.53 5.17 8.29
N THR A 66 2.54 4.45 7.75
CA THR A 66 1.77 3.43 8.48
C THR A 66 2.62 2.21 8.84
N LEU A 67 3.58 1.80 8.01
CA LEU A 67 4.49 0.69 8.34
C LEU A 67 5.48 1.09 9.44
N ASP A 68 6.04 2.29 9.38
CA ASP A 68 6.93 2.81 10.44
C ASP A 68 6.20 2.84 11.79
N ARG A 69 4.91 3.19 11.79
CA ARG A 69 4.06 3.19 13.00
C ARG A 69 3.70 1.77 13.48
N VAL A 70 3.48 0.83 12.57
CA VAL A 70 3.22 -0.58 12.93
C VAL A 70 4.47 -1.22 13.51
N GLU A 71 5.65 -0.96 12.95
CA GLU A 71 6.93 -1.43 13.49
C GLU A 71 7.18 -0.85 14.89
N ALA A 72 6.98 0.46 15.08
CA ALA A 72 7.10 1.10 16.39
C ALA A 72 6.16 0.46 17.44
N ARG A 73 4.94 0.11 17.04
CA ARG A 73 3.95 -0.52 17.92
C ARG A 73 4.29 -1.98 18.22
N ALA A 74 4.78 -2.75 17.24
CA ALA A 74 5.21 -4.13 17.43
C ALA A 74 6.37 -4.24 18.43
N ARG A 75 7.41 -3.40 18.29
CA ARG A 75 8.55 -3.37 19.22
C ARG A 75 8.16 -2.99 20.65
N ALA A 76 7.14 -2.15 20.81
CA ALA A 76 6.61 -1.76 22.12
C ALA A 76 5.83 -2.88 22.83
N SER A 77 5.25 -3.83 22.08
CA SER A 77 4.53 -4.98 22.64
C SER A 77 5.41 -6.17 23.01
N GLU A 78 6.68 -6.19 22.57
CA GLU A 78 7.66 -7.23 22.93
C GLU A 78 8.42 -6.92 24.23
N HIS A 79 8.30 -5.70 24.76
CA HIS A 79 9.01 -5.21 25.95
C HIS A 79 8.07 -4.84 27.12
N GLY A 80 6.80 -5.26 27.08
CA GLY A 80 5.81 -5.06 28.14
C GLY A 80 5.13 -6.36 28.51
#